data_AF-A0A356DYM8-F1
#
_entry.id   AF-A0A356DYM8-F1
#
_cell.length_a   1.000
_cell.length_b   1.000
_cell.length_c   1.000
_cell.angle_alpha   90.00
_cell.angle_beta   90.00
_cell.angle_gamma   90.00
#
_symmetry.space_group_name_H-M   'P 1'
#
loop_
_entity.id
_entity.type
_entity.pdbx_description
1 polymer ?
#
loop_
_entity_poly.entity_id
_entity_poly.type
_entity_poly.pdbx_seq_one_letter_code
_entity_poly.pdbx_strand_id
1 'polypeptide(L)'
;MLQTRRLLAFSSRVHTYTLLLYIFFFLVYLLGSFFSVTEDFVELLQFFLYLISWTSLLFGVWILVFSCIVWAGDRVFPLSPVLLTFARMMCILALGFVVALLETLFEKGLVVS
;
A
#
# COMPACT_ATOMS: atom_id res chain seq x y z
N MET A 1 1.34 -25.72 -13.47
CA MET A 1 2.21 -25.60 -12.26
C MET A 1 3.31 -24.55 -12.41
N LEU A 2 4.23 -24.64 -13.38
CA LEU A 2 5.28 -23.62 -13.61
C LEU A 2 4.70 -22.21 -13.91
N GLN A 3 3.62 -22.14 -14.70
CA GLN A 3 2.96 -20.88 -15.03
C GLN A 3 2.33 -20.21 -13.80
N THR A 4 1.65 -20.97 -12.92
CA THR A 4 1.00 -20.44 -11.71
C THR A 4 2.01 -19.88 -10.71
N ARG A 5 3.14 -20.58 -10.51
CA ARG A 5 4.25 -20.09 -9.68
C ARG A 5 4.91 -18.83 -10.26
N ARG A 6 5.06 -18.75 -11.59
CA ARG A 6 5.56 -17.54 -12.27
C ARG A 6 4.60 -16.37 -12.16
N LEU A 7 3.30 -16.61 -12.27
CA LEU A 7 2.27 -15.59 -12.13
C LEU A 7 2.26 -15.02 -10.70
N LEU A 8 2.38 -15.88 -9.69
CA LEU A 8 2.48 -15.46 -8.30
C LEU A 8 3.76 -14.66 -8.01
N ALA A 9 4.90 -15.06 -8.59
CA ALA A 9 6.15 -14.28 -8.49
C ALA A 9 6.08 -12.93 -9.24
N PHE A 10 5.40 -12.87 -10.39
CA PHE A 10 5.15 -11.63 -11.12
C PHE A 10 4.24 -10.70 -10.33
N SER A 11 3.11 -11.21 -9.83
CA SER A 11 2.19 -10.48 -8.97
C SER A 11 2.87 -9.96 -7.71
N SER A 12 3.68 -10.78 -7.02
CA SER A 12 4.46 -10.32 -5.86
C SER A 12 5.42 -9.17 -6.21
N ARG A 13 6.04 -9.16 -7.40
CA ARG A 13 6.89 -8.04 -7.84
C ARG A 13 6.09 -6.77 -8.11
N VAL A 14 4.95 -6.88 -8.79
CA VAL A 14 4.03 -5.77 -9.01
C VAL A 14 3.58 -5.16 -7.68
N HIS A 15 3.24 -6.00 -6.70
CA HIS A 15 2.87 -5.54 -5.36
C HIS A 15 4.00 -4.76 -4.68
N THR A 16 5.27 -5.19 -4.82
CA THR A 16 6.43 -4.42 -4.34
C THR A 16 6.51 -3.04 -5.01
N TYR A 17 6.28 -2.95 -6.32
CA TYR A 17 6.33 -1.67 -7.02
C TYR A 17 5.21 -0.73 -6.58
N THR A 18 4.01 -1.25 -6.29
CA THR A 18 2.92 -0.43 -5.72
C THR A 18 3.29 0.14 -4.35
N LEU A 19 3.94 -0.64 -3.49
CA LEU A 19 4.44 -0.17 -2.20
C LEU A 19 5.52 0.90 -2.37
N LEU A 20 6.45 0.70 -3.29
CA LEU A 20 7.52 1.67 -3.55
C LEU A 20 6.97 3.00 -4.09
N LEU A 21 5.95 2.92 -4.95
CA LEU A 21 5.22 4.09 -5.45
C LEU A 21 4.47 4.80 -4.33
N TYR A 22 3.82 4.05 -3.44
CA TYR A 22 3.16 4.62 -2.27
C TYR A 22 4.16 5.37 -1.37
N ILE A 23 5.30 4.76 -1.07
CA ILE A 23 6.38 5.39 -0.27
C ILE A 23 6.88 6.66 -0.95
N PHE A 24 7.04 6.65 -2.28
CA PHE A 24 7.44 7.83 -3.03
C PHE A 24 6.45 8.99 -2.83
N PHE A 25 5.15 8.76 -3.05
CA PHE A 25 4.14 9.81 -2.85
C PHE A 25 4.01 10.23 -1.38
N PHE A 26 4.20 9.31 -0.44
CA PHE A 26 4.21 9.62 0.98
C PHE A 26 5.37 10.55 1.35
N LEU A 27 6.56 10.31 0.81
CA LEU A 27 7.70 11.21 0.99
C LEU A 27 7.46 12.58 0.36
N VAL A 28 6.85 12.62 -0.83
CA VAL A 28 6.44 13.89 -1.47
C VAL A 28 5.42 14.62 -0.60
N TYR A 29 4.49 13.92 0.05
CA TYR A 29 3.50 14.51 0.96
C TYR A 29 4.16 15.10 2.20
N LEU A 30 5.10 14.37 2.82
CA LEU A 30 5.89 14.91 3.92
C LEU A 30 6.74 16.11 3.51
N LEU A 31 7.37 16.08 2.34
CA LEU A 31 8.14 17.22 1.82
C LEU A 31 7.24 18.42 1.55
N GLY A 32 6.06 18.19 0.95
CA GLY A 32 5.06 19.21 0.66
C GLY A 32 4.62 19.96 1.92
N SER A 33 4.58 19.29 3.07
CA SER A 33 4.29 19.93 4.36
C SER A 33 5.30 21.02 4.78
N PHE A 34 6.52 21.03 4.24
CA PHE A 34 7.54 22.05 4.56
C PHE A 34 7.51 23.25 3.61
N PHE A 35 6.81 23.15 2.49
CA PHE A 35 6.74 24.21 1.48
C PHE A 35 5.33 24.84 1.45
N SER A 36 5.24 26.09 1.02
CA SER A 36 3.95 26.75 0.77
C SER A 36 3.38 26.26 -0.55
N VAL A 37 2.78 25.06 -0.55
CA VAL A 37 2.15 24.46 -1.72
C VAL A 37 0.66 24.78 -1.76
N THR A 38 0.05 24.82 -2.94
CA THR A 38 -1.39 25.09 -3.12
C THR A 38 -2.24 23.94 -2.58
N GLU A 39 -3.44 24.26 -2.08
CA GLU A 39 -4.42 23.29 -1.57
C GLU A 39 -4.75 22.22 -2.62
N ASP A 40 -4.96 22.63 -3.89
CA ASP A 40 -5.21 21.72 -5.02
C ASP A 40 -4.13 20.63 -5.18
N PHE A 41 -2.87 20.95 -4.89
CA PHE A 41 -1.77 19.99 -4.99
C PHE A 41 -1.81 18.98 -3.84
N VAL A 42 -2.15 19.44 -2.64
CA VAL A 42 -2.28 18.57 -1.45
C VAL A 42 -3.44 17.59 -1.64
N GLU A 43 -4.60 18.07 -2.09
CA GLU A 43 -5.76 17.22 -2.39
C GLU A 43 -5.43 16.17 -3.46
N LEU A 44 -4.75 16.59 -4.55
CA LEU A 44 -4.33 15.68 -5.60
C LEU A 44 -3.39 14.59 -5.07
N LEU A 45 -2.47 14.97 -4.19
CA LEU A 45 -1.50 14.05 -3.58
C LEU A 45 -2.17 13.06 -2.62
N GLN A 46 -3.14 13.53 -1.81
CA GLN A 46 -3.97 12.67 -0.97
C GLN A 46 -4.80 11.71 -1.81
N PHE A 47 -5.39 12.17 -2.92
CA PHE A 47 -6.12 11.32 -3.86
C PHE A 47 -5.22 10.20 -4.42
N PHE A 48 -3.99 10.52 -4.85
CA PHE A 48 -3.05 9.51 -5.32
C PHE A 48 -2.66 8.52 -4.22
N LEU A 49 -2.39 8.98 -3.00
CA LEU A 49 -2.09 8.11 -1.86
C LEU A 49 -3.27 7.17 -1.56
N TYR A 50 -4.49 7.67 -1.56
CA TYR A 50 -5.69 6.88 -1.34
C TYR A 50 -5.88 5.83 -2.44
N LEU A 51 -5.77 6.23 -3.71
CA LEU A 51 -5.89 5.34 -4.87
C LEU A 51 -4.83 4.22 -4.84
N ILE A 52 -3.58 4.55 -4.54
CA ILE A 52 -2.49 3.57 -4.48
C ILE A 52 -2.68 2.62 -3.28
N SER A 53 -3.14 3.14 -2.14
CA SER A 53 -3.45 2.32 -0.96
C SER A 53 -4.50 1.25 -1.30
N TRP A 54 -5.64 1.66 -1.87
CA TRP A 54 -6.72 0.74 -2.25
C TRP A 54 -6.29 -0.27 -3.31
N THR A 55 -5.61 0.18 -4.35
CA THR A 55 -5.13 -0.72 -5.41
C THR A 55 -4.14 -1.73 -4.86
N SER A 56 -3.23 -1.33 -3.97
CA SER A 56 -2.28 -2.25 -3.34
C SER A 56 -2.98 -3.26 -2.42
N LEU A 57 -3.96 -2.84 -1.61
CA LEU A 57 -4.76 -3.73 -0.78
C LEU A 57 -5.53 -4.77 -1.60
N LEU A 58 -6.23 -4.33 -2.66
CA LEU A 58 -6.93 -5.23 -3.58
C LEU A 58 -5.99 -6.24 -4.21
N PHE A 59 -4.80 -5.79 -4.61
CA PHE A 59 -3.77 -6.65 -5.18
C PHE A 59 -3.21 -7.65 -4.16
N GLY A 60 -3.06 -7.24 -2.90
CA GLY A 60 -2.67 -8.11 -1.79
C GLY A 60 -3.70 -9.20 -1.53
N VAL A 61 -4.99 -8.86 -1.47
CA VAL A 61 -6.10 -9.82 -1.35
C VAL A 61 -6.07 -10.82 -2.52
N TRP A 62 -5.85 -10.33 -3.73
CA TRP A 62 -5.76 -11.17 -4.93
C TRP A 62 -4.61 -12.18 -4.86
N ILE A 63 -3.44 -11.78 -4.36
CA ILE A 63 -2.31 -12.70 -4.12
C ILE A 63 -2.64 -13.77 -3.06
N LEU A 64 -3.37 -13.40 -2.00
CA LEU A 64 -3.82 -14.34 -0.99
C LEU A 64 -4.79 -15.38 -1.58
N VAL A 65 -5.76 -14.94 -2.38
CA VAL A 65 -6.69 -15.85 -3.10
C VAL A 65 -5.92 -16.82 -3.99
N PHE A 66 -4.97 -16.33 -4.79
CA PHE A 66 -4.13 -17.20 -5.62
C PHE A 66 -3.28 -18.17 -4.80
N SER A 67 -2.81 -17.76 -3.63
CA SER A 67 -2.05 -18.63 -2.73
C SER A 67 -2.92 -19.77 -2.19
N CYS A 68 -4.19 -19.50 -1.85
CA CYS A 68 -5.16 -20.53 -1.46
C CYS A 68 -5.46 -21.51 -2.60
N ILE A 69 -5.62 -21.02 -3.84
CA ILE A 69 -5.85 -21.87 -5.02
C ILE A 69 -4.65 -22.80 -5.26
N VAL A 70 -3.43 -22.27 -5.14
CA VAL A 70 -2.22 -23.09 -5.28
C VAL A 70 -2.14 -24.12 -4.16
N TRP A 71 -2.49 -23.77 -2.92
CA TRP A 71 -2.51 -24.72 -1.81
C TRP A 71 -3.50 -25.88 -2.03
N ALA A 72 -4.70 -25.60 -2.55
CA ALA A 72 -5.69 -26.62 -2.86
C ALA A 72 -5.22 -27.61 -3.95
N GLY A 73 -4.41 -27.14 -4.92
CA GLY A 73 -3.88 -27.96 -6.01
C GLY A 73 -2.58 -28.71 -5.68
N ASP A 74 -1.61 -28.04 -5.07
CA ASP A 74 -0.25 -28.55 -4.85
C ASP A 74 -0.05 -29.15 -3.44
N ARG A 75 -0.99 -28.95 -2.50
CA ARG A 75 -0.88 -29.26 -1.04
C ARG A 75 0.32 -28.64 -0.31
N VAL A 76 1.20 -27.93 -1.02
CA VAL A 76 2.32 -27.16 -0.47
C VAL A 76 1.89 -25.71 -0.32
N PHE A 77 1.82 -25.22 0.92
CA PHE A 77 1.42 -23.84 1.17
C PHE A 77 2.57 -22.87 0.86
N PRO A 78 2.38 -21.87 -0.02
CA PRO A 78 3.40 -20.89 -0.36
C PRO A 78 3.51 -19.83 0.75
N LEU A 79 4.10 -20.21 1.89
CA LEU A 79 4.10 -19.41 3.12
C LEU A 79 4.90 -18.09 2.97
N SER A 80 6.05 -18.13 2.28
CA SER A 80 6.89 -16.96 2.02
C SER A 80 6.15 -15.81 1.31
N PRO A 81 5.54 -16.01 0.13
CA PRO A 81 4.85 -14.92 -0.56
C PRO A 81 3.58 -14.44 0.16
N VAL A 82 2.90 -15.31 0.91
CA VAL A 82 1.75 -14.92 1.76
C VAL A 82 2.20 -13.96 2.86
N LEU A 83 3.24 -14.33 3.61
CA LEU A 83 3.75 -13.54 4.73
C LEU A 83 4.31 -12.19 4.27
N LEU A 84 5.00 -12.18 3.12
CA LEU A 84 5.50 -10.96 2.48
C LEU A 84 4.37 -10.03 2.02
N THR A 85 3.26 -10.60 1.53
CA THR A 85 2.07 -9.84 1.14
C THR A 85 1.41 -9.18 2.35
N PHE A 86 1.25 -9.92 3.45
CA PHE A 86 0.76 -9.36 4.71
C PHE A 86 1.64 -8.23 5.24
N ALA A 87 2.97 -8.40 5.25
CA ALA A 87 3.89 -7.37 5.71
C ALA A 87 3.76 -6.06 4.90
N ARG A 88 3.59 -6.16 3.57
CA ARG A 88 3.40 -5.00 2.68
C ARG A 88 2.07 -4.30 2.92
N MET A 89 0.97 -5.05 3.04
CA MET A 89 -0.34 -4.48 3.35
C MET A 89 -0.32 -3.76 4.71
N MET A 90 0.30 -4.37 5.72
CA MET A 90 0.48 -3.74 7.04
C MET A 90 1.29 -2.46 6.96
N CYS A 91 2.34 -2.42 6.12
CA CYS A 91 3.14 -1.21 5.91
C CYS A 91 2.31 -0.08 5.30
N ILE A 92 1.48 -0.36 4.29
CA ILE A 92 0.59 0.63 3.66
C ILE A 92 -0.46 1.12 4.64
N LEU A 93 -1.06 0.22 5.44
CA LEU A 93 -2.02 0.61 6.47
C LEU A 93 -1.38 1.48 7.56
N ALA A 94 -0.17 1.14 8.01
CA ALA A 94 0.55 1.93 9.00
C ALA A 94 0.87 3.34 8.48
N LEU A 95 1.36 3.45 7.24
CA LEU A 95 1.65 4.76 6.63
C LEU A 95 0.36 5.55 6.34
N GLY A 96 -0.69 4.89 5.88
CA GLY A 96 -2.00 5.52 5.67
C GLY A 96 -2.59 6.05 6.98
N PHE A 97 -2.40 5.34 8.09
CA PHE A 97 -2.75 5.82 9.43
C PHE A 97 -1.95 7.06 9.82
N VAL A 98 -0.65 7.11 9.51
CA VAL A 98 0.17 8.32 9.73
C VAL A 98 -0.35 9.50 8.91
N VAL A 99 -0.71 9.29 7.63
CA VAL A 99 -1.30 10.35 6.79
C VAL A 99 -2.62 10.86 7.38
N ALA A 100 -3.51 9.96 7.81
CA ALA A 100 -4.78 10.34 8.44
C ALA A 100 -4.58 11.12 9.75
N LEU A 101 -3.57 10.75 10.56
CA LEU A 101 -3.21 11.51 11.75
C LEU A 101 -2.72 12.92 11.39
N LEU A 102 -1.86 13.04 10.38
CA LEU A 102 -1.36 14.34 9.91
C LEU A 102 -2.50 15.21 9.39
N GLU A 103 -3.39 14.66 8.58
CA GLU A 103 -4.60 15.36 8.10
C GLU A 103 -5.46 15.87 9.26
N THR A 104 -5.72 15.02 10.25
CA THR A 104 -6.49 15.41 11.43
C THR A 104 -5.81 16.54 12.21
N LEU A 105 -4.48 16.54 12.30
CA LEU A 105 -3.69 17.60 12.96
C LEU A 105 -3.71 18.91 12.17
N PHE A 106 -3.70 18.86 10.83
CA PHE A 106 -3.70 20.03 9.97
C PHE A 106 -5.11 20.66 9.82
N GLU A 107 -6.15 19.85 9.64
CA GLU A 107 -7.53 20.36 9.48
C GLU A 107 -8.13 20.89 10.79
N LYS A 108 -7.89 20.20 11.92
CA LYS A 108 -8.45 20.62 13.21
C LYS A 108 -7.57 21.63 13.94
N GLY A 109 -6.34 21.84 13.46
CA GLY A 109 -5.31 22.59 14.15
C GLY A 109 -4.90 21.95 15.47
N LEU A 110 -3.72 22.29 15.98
CA LEU A 110 -3.35 22.10 17.38
C LEU A 110 -4.24 22.97 18.26
N VAL A 111 -5.50 22.58 18.46
CA VAL A 111 -6.28 23.08 19.59
C VAL A 111 -5.76 22.34 20.82
N VAL A 112 -4.67 22.85 21.38
CA VAL A 112 -4.39 22.67 22.80
C VAL A 112 -5.48 23.45 23.52
N SER A 113 -6.55 22.75 23.90
CA SER A 113 -7.51 23.19 24.91
C SER A 113 -7.46 22.22 26.07
#